data_AF-A0AAD6C0Q0-F1
#
_entry.id   AF-A0AAD6C0Q0-F1
#
_cell.length_a   1.000
_cell.length_b   1.000
_cell.length_c   1.000
_cell.angle_alpha   90.00
_cell.angle_beta   90.00
_cell.angle_gamma   90.00
#
_symmetry.space_group_name_H-M   'P 1'
#
loop_
_entity.id
_entity.type
_entity.pdbx_description
1 polymer ?
#
loop_
_entity_poly.entity_id
_entity_poly.type
_entity_poly.pdbx_seq_one_letter_code
_entity_poly.pdbx_strand_id
1 'polypeptide(L)'
;MCKMTLGGHPYHTSEIYDGKSSDDGSNSYLESLREMGEALLAEKDSPLAAFGEIGLDYVYLDRADKPTQQRAFRDELGLATKLQLPLFLHVRESTDDFISIIKPYLPQLPRRGLVHSFAGSKDEMLKLVELGLDISVNGISFRMEEQLEMVKNIPLERLQLETDAPWCEILSTDPKIEPYLAAARSLPPSRKPNKFILEQMVKTRNESCTMERVGLVVAGLKGATIDQIAEAAWNNSYRMFW
;
A
#
# COMPACT_ATOMS: atom_id res chain seq x y z
N MET A 1 -6.42 0.67 18.70
CA MET A 1 -6.82 -0.65 18.16
C MET A 1 -6.14 -0.79 16.81
N CYS A 2 -5.37 -1.85 16.60
CA CYS A 2 -4.73 -2.09 15.29
C CYS A 2 -5.79 -2.55 14.29
N LYS A 3 -5.66 -2.10 13.04
CA LYS A 3 -6.45 -2.60 11.91
C LYS A 3 -5.59 -3.51 11.04
N MET A 4 -6.24 -4.35 10.25
CA MET A 4 -5.60 -5.31 9.34
C MET A 4 -6.28 -5.29 7.98
N THR A 5 -5.59 -5.88 7.01
CA THR A 5 -6.13 -6.18 5.69
C THR A 5 -6.23 -7.70 5.51
N LEU A 6 -7.07 -8.15 4.57
CA LEU A 6 -7.22 -9.55 4.22
C LEU A 6 -7.13 -9.73 2.70
N GLY A 7 -6.19 -10.54 2.22
CA GLY A 7 -5.96 -10.79 0.80
C GLY A 7 -4.67 -11.57 0.53
N GLY A 8 -4.49 -12.02 -0.69
CA GLY A 8 -3.32 -12.72 -1.22
C GLY A 8 -2.44 -11.80 -2.06
N HIS A 9 -1.24 -11.52 -1.57
CA HIS A 9 -0.27 -10.70 -2.29
C HIS A 9 0.14 -11.33 -3.63
N PRO A 10 0.40 -10.55 -4.72
CA PRO A 10 0.77 -11.08 -6.04
C PRO A 10 1.91 -12.12 -6.01
N TYR A 11 2.91 -11.90 -5.16
CA TYR A 11 4.02 -12.82 -4.86
C TYR A 11 3.58 -14.25 -4.47
N HIS A 12 2.44 -14.38 -3.78
CA HIS A 12 1.93 -15.64 -3.21
C HIS A 12 0.77 -16.25 -4.02
N THR A 13 0.42 -15.67 -5.17
CA THR A 13 -0.79 -16.08 -5.91
C THR A 13 -0.76 -17.50 -6.47
N SER A 14 0.42 -18.11 -6.65
CA SER A 14 0.52 -19.54 -6.98
C SER A 14 -0.09 -20.42 -5.88
N GLU A 15 0.12 -20.05 -4.61
CA GLU A 15 -0.34 -20.79 -3.43
C GLU A 15 -1.88 -20.83 -3.33
N ILE A 16 -2.57 -19.84 -3.92
CA ILE A 16 -4.03 -19.77 -4.00
C ILE A 16 -4.61 -20.98 -4.77
N TYR A 17 -3.83 -21.57 -5.68
CA TYR A 17 -4.28 -22.64 -6.57
C TYR A 17 -3.57 -23.99 -6.33
N ASP A 18 -2.64 -24.06 -5.38
CA ASP A 18 -1.90 -25.28 -5.05
C ASP A 18 -2.75 -26.30 -4.26
N GLY A 19 -3.87 -25.85 -3.67
CA GLY A 19 -4.81 -26.69 -2.92
C GLY A 19 -5.77 -27.50 -3.82
N LYS A 20 -6.29 -28.61 -3.29
CA LYS A 20 -7.39 -29.34 -3.95
C LYS A 20 -8.64 -28.44 -4.00
N SER A 21 -9.29 -28.38 -5.16
CA SER A 21 -10.66 -27.90 -5.28
C SER A 21 -11.55 -28.70 -4.33
N SER A 22 -12.53 -28.04 -3.70
CA SER A 22 -13.59 -28.72 -2.97
C SER A 22 -14.43 -29.60 -3.91
N ASP A 23 -15.26 -30.47 -3.35
CA ASP A 23 -16.07 -31.43 -4.11
C ASP A 23 -17.05 -30.76 -5.10
N ASP A 24 -17.36 -29.47 -4.91
CA ASP A 24 -18.21 -28.66 -5.82
C ASP A 24 -17.41 -27.84 -6.86
N GLY A 25 -16.09 -27.97 -6.87
CA GLY A 25 -15.20 -27.24 -7.77
C GLY A 25 -14.82 -25.83 -7.30
N SER A 26 -15.27 -25.39 -6.11
CA SER A 26 -14.82 -24.12 -5.52
C SER A 26 -13.36 -24.19 -5.06
N ASN A 27 -12.69 -23.04 -5.10
CA ASN A 27 -11.32 -22.93 -4.61
C ASN A 27 -11.35 -22.83 -3.08
N SER A 28 -10.82 -23.86 -2.40
CA SER A 28 -10.80 -23.95 -0.94
C SER A 28 -10.09 -22.77 -0.26
N TYR A 29 -9.08 -22.19 -0.90
CA TYR A 29 -8.38 -21.01 -0.37
C TYR A 29 -9.26 -19.75 -0.43
N LEU A 30 -9.90 -19.49 -1.58
CA LEU A 30 -10.77 -18.32 -1.77
C LEU A 30 -12.02 -18.38 -0.89
N GLU A 31 -12.60 -19.56 -0.70
CA GLU A 31 -13.71 -19.74 0.24
C GLU A 31 -13.26 -19.51 1.68
N SER A 32 -12.08 -20.02 2.08
CA SER A 32 -11.53 -19.76 3.41
C SER A 32 -11.29 -18.26 3.65
N LEU A 33 -10.79 -17.52 2.65
CA LEU A 33 -10.65 -16.07 2.72
C LEU A 33 -12.00 -15.38 2.88
N ARG A 34 -13.02 -15.79 2.13
CA ARG A 34 -14.37 -15.24 2.24
C ARG A 34 -14.94 -15.43 3.64
N GLU A 35 -14.89 -16.66 4.17
CA GLU A 35 -15.39 -17.00 5.50
C GLU A 35 -14.66 -16.23 6.60
N MET A 36 -13.33 -16.12 6.49
CA MET A 36 -12.54 -15.31 7.42
C MET A 36 -12.94 -13.83 7.37
N GLY A 37 -13.14 -13.28 6.18
CA GLY A 37 -13.57 -11.90 5.99
C GLY A 37 -14.94 -11.64 6.62
N GLU A 38 -15.92 -12.50 6.37
CA GLU A 38 -17.26 -12.42 6.96
C GLU A 38 -17.22 -12.52 8.49
N ALA A 39 -16.43 -13.44 9.04
CA ALA A 39 -16.27 -13.60 10.49
C ALA A 39 -15.67 -12.36 11.15
N LEU A 40 -14.59 -11.80 10.57
CA LEU A 40 -13.95 -10.59 11.09
C LEU A 40 -14.87 -9.37 10.98
N LEU A 41 -15.65 -9.24 9.92
CA LEU A 41 -16.62 -8.14 9.74
C LEU A 41 -17.79 -8.21 10.72
N ALA A 42 -18.15 -9.40 11.21
CA ALA A 42 -19.21 -9.58 12.19
C ALA A 42 -18.81 -9.15 13.62
N GLU A 43 -17.52 -8.89 13.87
CA GLU A 43 -17.05 -8.39 15.16
C GLU A 43 -17.48 -6.94 15.40
N LYS A 44 -17.91 -6.62 16.63
CA LYS A 44 -18.40 -5.28 17.02
C LYS A 44 -17.40 -4.15 16.67
N ASP A 45 -16.12 -4.41 16.87
CA ASP A 45 -15.03 -3.48 16.58
C ASP A 45 -14.08 -4.10 15.53
N SER A 46 -14.65 -4.56 14.40
CA SER A 46 -13.94 -5.32 13.38
C SER A 46 -12.52 -4.79 13.11
N PRO A 47 -11.49 -5.65 13.21
CA PRO A 47 -10.12 -5.23 12.91
C PRO A 47 -9.90 -5.11 11.40
N LEU A 48 -10.78 -5.65 10.56
CA LEU A 48 -10.63 -5.69 9.11
C LEU A 48 -11.03 -4.34 8.49
N ALA A 49 -10.05 -3.61 7.96
CA ALA A 49 -10.26 -2.27 7.40
C ALA A 49 -10.27 -2.23 5.87
N ALA A 50 -9.62 -3.19 5.21
CA ALA A 50 -9.53 -3.26 3.76
C ALA A 50 -9.34 -4.69 3.26
N PHE A 51 -9.66 -4.93 1.99
CA PHE A 51 -9.28 -6.15 1.29
C PHE A 51 -7.94 -5.91 0.57
N GLY A 52 -6.93 -6.72 0.90
CA GLY A 52 -5.56 -6.52 0.46
C GLY A 52 -4.54 -7.22 1.37
N GLU A 53 -3.27 -7.23 1.03
CA GLU A 53 -2.67 -6.60 -0.15
C GLU A 53 -2.89 -7.46 -1.41
N ILE A 54 -3.54 -6.91 -2.44
CA ILE A 54 -3.80 -7.60 -3.72
C ILE A 54 -3.35 -6.74 -4.90
N GLY A 55 -3.06 -7.34 -6.05
CA GLY A 55 -2.70 -6.59 -7.25
C GLY A 55 -1.76 -7.34 -8.16
N LEU A 56 -0.81 -6.64 -8.78
CA LEU A 56 0.10 -7.19 -9.79
C LEU A 56 1.53 -6.71 -9.56
N ASP A 57 2.48 -7.65 -9.62
CA ASP A 57 3.90 -7.43 -9.43
C ASP A 57 4.71 -8.17 -10.52
N TYR A 58 5.10 -7.43 -11.55
CA TYR A 58 5.81 -8.00 -12.70
C TYR A 58 7.33 -8.06 -12.53
N VAL A 59 7.85 -7.67 -11.36
CA VAL A 59 9.27 -7.84 -11.02
C VAL A 59 9.53 -9.25 -10.47
N TYR A 60 8.56 -9.88 -9.80
CA TYR A 60 8.67 -11.24 -9.23
C TYR A 60 7.88 -12.31 -9.99
N LEU A 61 8.01 -12.34 -11.32
CA LEU A 61 7.33 -13.33 -12.17
C LEU A 61 7.87 -14.77 -12.01
N ASP A 62 9.01 -14.94 -11.34
CA ASP A 62 9.57 -16.24 -10.96
C ASP A 62 8.79 -16.91 -9.81
N ARG A 63 8.02 -16.13 -9.05
CA ARG A 63 7.19 -16.61 -7.92
C ARG A 63 5.78 -16.97 -8.33
N ALA A 64 5.19 -16.12 -9.15
CA ALA A 64 3.90 -16.36 -9.79
C ALA A 64 3.91 -15.70 -11.16
N ASP A 65 3.62 -16.47 -12.21
CA ASP A 65 3.61 -15.94 -13.55
C ASP A 65 2.47 -14.92 -13.76
N LYS A 66 2.58 -14.13 -14.82
CA LYS A 66 1.63 -13.06 -15.12
C LYS A 66 0.19 -13.58 -15.25
N PRO A 67 -0.12 -14.67 -15.97
CA PRO A 67 -1.46 -15.25 -16.00
C PRO A 67 -2.01 -15.60 -14.61
N THR A 68 -1.19 -16.19 -13.74
CA THR A 68 -1.58 -16.59 -12.38
C THR A 68 -1.91 -15.38 -11.52
N GLN A 69 -1.04 -14.37 -11.50
CA GLN A 69 -1.31 -13.12 -10.77
C GLN A 69 -2.59 -12.43 -11.26
N GLN A 70 -2.77 -12.32 -12.59
CA GLN A 70 -3.97 -11.69 -13.14
C GLN A 70 -5.25 -12.46 -12.85
N ARG A 71 -5.19 -13.80 -12.80
CA ARG A 71 -6.34 -14.62 -12.41
C ARG A 71 -6.68 -14.39 -10.95
N ALA A 72 -5.70 -14.49 -10.05
CA ALA A 72 -5.89 -14.24 -8.62
C ALA A 72 -6.44 -12.85 -8.37
N PHE A 73 -5.88 -11.81 -9.01
CA PHE A 73 -6.37 -10.46 -8.84
C PHE A 73 -7.86 -10.31 -9.23
N ARG A 74 -8.33 -10.98 -10.30
CA ARG A 74 -9.76 -10.99 -10.67
C ARG A 74 -10.61 -11.71 -9.63
N ASP A 75 -10.18 -12.89 -9.19
CA ASP A 75 -10.91 -13.71 -8.23
C ASP A 75 -11.05 -12.98 -6.88
N GLU A 76 -9.98 -12.32 -6.43
CA GLU A 76 -9.93 -11.53 -5.21
C GLU A 76 -10.73 -10.22 -5.28
N LEU A 77 -10.73 -9.53 -6.43
CA LEU A 77 -11.66 -8.41 -6.66
C LEU A 77 -13.12 -8.85 -6.59
N GLY A 78 -13.42 -10.06 -7.08
CA GLY A 78 -14.73 -10.69 -6.94
C GLY A 78 -15.13 -10.93 -5.48
N LEU A 79 -14.18 -11.25 -4.60
CA LEU A 79 -14.43 -11.36 -3.15
C LEU A 79 -14.58 -9.99 -2.49
N ALA A 80 -13.70 -9.05 -2.80
CA ALA A 80 -13.73 -7.70 -2.22
C ALA A 80 -15.04 -6.97 -2.49
N THR A 81 -15.61 -7.13 -3.70
CA THR A 81 -16.93 -6.59 -4.05
C THR A 81 -18.07 -7.22 -3.26
N LYS A 82 -17.97 -8.49 -2.85
CA LYS A 82 -18.97 -9.12 -1.97
C LYS A 82 -18.84 -8.64 -0.52
N LEU A 83 -17.61 -8.52 -0.04
CA LEU A 83 -17.31 -8.10 1.34
C LEU A 83 -17.48 -6.58 1.55
N GLN A 84 -17.66 -5.80 0.48
CA GLN A 84 -17.88 -4.35 0.53
C GLN A 84 -16.79 -3.61 1.33
N LEU A 85 -15.53 -3.99 1.08
CA LEU A 85 -14.35 -3.36 1.68
C LEU A 85 -13.64 -2.44 0.67
N PRO A 86 -12.98 -1.35 1.12
CA PRO A 86 -12.00 -0.64 0.30
C PRO A 86 -10.82 -1.57 -0.01
N LEU A 87 -10.08 -1.28 -1.09
CA LEU A 87 -8.92 -2.08 -1.50
C LEU A 87 -7.61 -1.48 -0.98
N PHE A 88 -6.66 -2.35 -0.62
CA PHE A 88 -5.25 -2.04 -0.40
C PHE A 88 -4.44 -2.73 -1.51
N LEU A 89 -3.92 -1.94 -2.44
CA LEU A 89 -3.55 -2.40 -3.79
C LEU A 89 -2.04 -2.32 -4.05
N HIS A 90 -1.46 -3.40 -4.56
CA HIS A 90 -0.07 -3.47 -5.00
C HIS A 90 0.04 -3.30 -6.52
N VAL A 91 0.88 -2.37 -6.98
CA VAL A 91 1.17 -2.18 -8.40
C VAL A 91 2.66 -1.98 -8.60
N ARG A 92 3.29 -2.89 -9.34
CA ARG A 92 4.71 -2.75 -9.71
C ARG A 92 4.98 -3.27 -11.12
N GLU A 93 5.44 -2.35 -11.97
CA GLU A 93 5.73 -2.59 -13.40
C GLU A 93 4.55 -3.22 -14.17
N SER A 94 3.31 -2.94 -13.72
CA SER A 94 2.10 -3.64 -14.14
C SER A 94 0.89 -2.73 -14.37
N THR A 95 1.10 -1.40 -14.39
CA THR A 95 0.03 -0.38 -14.33
C THR A 95 -1.07 -0.58 -15.38
N ASP A 96 -0.73 -0.80 -16.64
CA ASP A 96 -1.75 -0.86 -17.71
C ASP A 96 -2.63 -2.12 -17.58
N ASP A 97 -2.06 -3.28 -17.25
CA ASP A 97 -2.84 -4.50 -17.00
C ASP A 97 -3.65 -4.40 -15.71
N PHE A 98 -3.06 -3.80 -14.68
CA PHE A 98 -3.74 -3.55 -13.41
C PHE A 98 -5.00 -2.71 -13.64
N ILE A 99 -4.88 -1.60 -14.37
CA ILE A 99 -6.00 -0.72 -14.74
C ILE A 99 -7.05 -1.48 -15.55
N SER A 100 -6.61 -2.24 -16.56
CA SER A 100 -7.51 -3.04 -17.40
C SER A 100 -8.36 -4.01 -16.57
N ILE A 101 -7.76 -4.63 -15.55
CA ILE A 101 -8.42 -5.61 -14.69
C ILE A 101 -9.34 -4.96 -13.65
N ILE A 102 -8.89 -3.91 -12.95
CA ILE A 102 -9.62 -3.34 -11.81
C ILE A 102 -10.81 -2.47 -12.24
N LYS A 103 -10.72 -1.80 -13.39
CA LYS A 103 -11.71 -0.82 -13.87
C LYS A 103 -13.18 -1.30 -13.81
N PRO A 104 -13.56 -2.52 -14.21
CA PRO A 104 -14.95 -2.99 -14.09
C PRO A 104 -15.44 -3.22 -12.65
N TYR A 105 -14.54 -3.36 -11.67
CA TYR A 105 -14.88 -3.59 -10.27
C TYR A 105 -15.04 -2.29 -9.47
N LEU A 106 -14.37 -1.21 -9.89
CA LEU A 106 -14.40 0.08 -9.17
C LEU A 106 -15.80 0.63 -8.85
N PRO A 107 -16.80 0.55 -9.75
CA PRO A 107 -18.16 1.03 -9.44
C PRO A 107 -18.89 0.22 -8.37
N GLN A 108 -18.42 -0.99 -8.06
CA GLN A 108 -19.05 -1.93 -7.10
C GLN A 108 -18.45 -1.82 -5.69
N LEU A 109 -17.38 -1.02 -5.52
CA LEU A 109 -16.63 -0.88 -4.28
C LEU A 109 -16.99 0.44 -3.58
N PRO A 110 -17.22 0.46 -2.25
CA PRO A 110 -17.75 1.62 -1.55
C PRO A 110 -16.81 2.83 -1.58
N ARG A 111 -15.49 2.59 -1.57
CA ARG A 111 -14.45 3.63 -1.47
C ARG A 111 -13.31 3.42 -2.47
N ARG A 112 -13.48 2.51 -3.42
CA ARG A 112 -12.44 2.05 -4.36
C ARG A 112 -11.24 1.49 -3.61
N GLY A 113 -10.16 2.24 -3.45
CA GLY A 113 -8.99 1.79 -2.70
C GLY A 113 -7.80 2.72 -2.77
N LEU A 114 -6.72 2.27 -2.13
CA LEU A 114 -5.41 2.89 -2.07
C LEU A 114 -4.42 2.04 -2.87
N VAL A 115 -3.70 2.65 -3.83
CA VAL A 115 -2.49 2.06 -4.39
C VAL A 115 -1.34 2.38 -3.46
N HIS A 116 -0.84 1.34 -2.80
CA HIS A 116 0.19 1.46 -1.79
C HIS A 116 1.60 1.41 -2.37
N SER A 117 2.55 1.99 -1.65
CA SER A 117 3.98 2.02 -1.93
C SER A 117 4.29 2.42 -3.38
N PHE A 118 3.54 3.39 -3.90
CA PHE A 118 3.61 3.70 -5.32
C PHE A 118 4.94 4.40 -5.66
N ALA A 119 5.60 3.87 -6.69
CA ALA A 119 6.93 4.30 -7.11
C ALA A 119 7.10 4.33 -8.64
N GLY A 120 5.98 4.35 -9.38
CA GLY A 120 5.96 4.54 -10.83
C GLY A 120 6.04 6.01 -11.24
N SER A 121 5.79 6.25 -12.52
CA SER A 121 5.84 7.58 -13.13
C SER A 121 4.65 8.46 -12.72
N LYS A 122 4.79 9.78 -12.94
CA LYS A 122 3.71 10.75 -12.81
C LYS A 122 2.50 10.39 -13.68
N ASP A 123 2.73 9.97 -14.91
CA ASP A 123 1.65 9.66 -15.86
C ASP A 123 0.86 8.42 -15.43
N GLU A 124 1.55 7.38 -14.94
CA GLU A 124 0.90 6.22 -14.33
C GLU A 124 0.10 6.59 -13.10
N MET A 125 0.66 7.41 -12.21
CA MET A 125 -0.05 7.91 -11.02
C MET A 125 -1.33 8.67 -11.41
N LEU A 126 -1.27 9.55 -12.41
CA LEU A 126 -2.43 10.32 -12.86
C LEU A 126 -3.53 9.41 -13.43
N LYS A 127 -3.17 8.36 -14.18
CA LYS A 127 -4.15 7.34 -14.64
C LYS A 127 -4.86 6.67 -13.45
N LEU A 128 -4.13 6.33 -12.39
CA LEU A 128 -4.69 5.70 -11.18
C LEU A 128 -5.60 6.67 -10.41
N VAL A 129 -5.20 7.93 -10.28
CA VAL A 129 -6.00 8.99 -9.64
C VAL A 129 -7.27 9.30 -10.43
N GLU A 130 -7.23 9.29 -11.76
CA GLU A 130 -8.41 9.46 -12.62
C GLU A 130 -9.45 8.34 -12.38
N LEU A 131 -8.98 7.14 -12.04
CA LEU A 131 -9.81 6.04 -11.58
C LEU A 131 -10.26 6.19 -10.12
N GLY A 132 -10.07 7.35 -9.50
CA GLY A 132 -10.53 7.67 -8.14
C GLY A 132 -9.82 6.89 -7.04
N LEU A 133 -8.66 6.30 -7.32
CA LEU A 133 -7.81 5.65 -6.34
C LEU A 133 -6.96 6.69 -5.60
N ASP A 134 -6.72 6.44 -4.32
CA ASP A 134 -5.74 7.20 -3.55
C ASP A 134 -4.33 6.59 -3.77
N ILE A 135 -3.29 7.36 -3.50
CA ILE A 135 -1.88 6.97 -3.67
C ILE A 135 -1.15 7.21 -2.35
N SER A 136 -0.49 6.18 -1.81
CA SER A 136 0.44 6.37 -0.69
C SER A 136 1.89 6.36 -1.14
N VAL A 137 2.68 7.11 -0.37
CA VAL A 137 4.11 7.30 -0.61
C VAL A 137 4.88 6.95 0.66
N ASN A 138 6.08 6.42 0.46
CA ASN A 138 7.03 6.09 1.53
C ASN A 138 8.47 6.32 1.04
N GLY A 139 9.48 5.82 1.76
CA GLY A 139 10.90 6.03 1.40
C GLY A 139 11.31 5.50 0.03
N ILE A 140 10.58 4.53 -0.56
CA ILE A 140 10.85 4.07 -1.94
C ILE A 140 10.46 5.14 -2.98
N SER A 141 9.45 5.96 -2.69
CA SER A 141 8.93 7.02 -3.57
C SER A 141 9.85 8.24 -3.67
N PHE A 142 11.01 8.22 -3.00
CA PHE A 142 11.96 9.33 -2.95
C PHE A 142 13.33 9.03 -3.57
N ARG A 143 13.51 7.85 -4.18
CA ARG A 143 14.84 7.39 -4.63
C ARG A 143 15.25 7.99 -5.98
N MET A 144 14.30 8.17 -6.88
CA MET A 144 14.54 8.60 -8.26
C MET A 144 13.84 9.93 -8.57
N GLU A 145 14.41 10.75 -9.47
CA GLU A 145 13.82 12.04 -9.87
C GLU A 145 12.39 11.90 -10.42
N GLU A 146 12.14 10.83 -11.19
CA GLU A 146 10.80 10.52 -11.71
C GLU A 146 9.78 10.30 -10.58
N GLN A 147 10.19 9.66 -9.49
CA GLN A 147 9.33 9.43 -8.32
C GLN A 147 9.10 10.72 -7.55
N LEU A 148 10.13 11.57 -7.41
CA LEU A 148 9.98 12.90 -6.80
C LEU A 148 9.00 13.77 -7.61
N GLU A 149 9.09 13.73 -8.94
CA GLU A 149 8.12 14.39 -9.82
C GLU A 149 6.72 13.81 -9.66
N MET A 150 6.58 12.50 -9.54
CA MET A 150 5.30 11.86 -9.23
C MET A 150 4.71 12.38 -7.90
N VAL A 151 5.49 12.37 -6.80
CA VAL A 151 5.06 12.84 -5.47
C VAL A 151 4.60 14.30 -5.49
N LYS A 152 5.35 15.18 -6.20
CA LYS A 152 4.97 16.60 -6.37
C LYS A 152 3.57 16.76 -6.94
N ASN A 153 3.16 15.87 -7.84
CA ASN A 153 1.93 15.99 -8.61
C ASN A 153 0.73 15.19 -8.06
N ILE A 154 0.90 14.38 -7.01
CA ILE A 154 -0.25 13.71 -6.36
C ILE A 154 -1.23 14.77 -5.85
N PRO A 155 -2.53 14.76 -6.22
CA PRO A 155 -3.50 15.68 -5.63
C PRO A 155 -3.62 15.47 -4.12
N LEU A 156 -3.77 16.57 -3.37
CA LEU A 156 -3.70 16.54 -1.91
C LEU A 156 -4.83 15.67 -1.30
N GLU A 157 -6.00 15.67 -1.93
CA GLU A 157 -7.18 14.89 -1.59
C GLU A 157 -7.09 13.39 -1.94
N ARG A 158 -5.98 12.98 -2.57
CA ARG A 158 -5.64 11.60 -2.96
C ARG A 158 -4.34 11.09 -2.35
N LEU A 159 -3.65 11.92 -1.58
CA LEU A 159 -2.37 11.59 -0.95
C LEU A 159 -2.60 10.87 0.37
N GLN A 160 -1.91 9.75 0.58
CA GLN A 160 -1.74 9.11 1.88
C GLN A 160 -0.25 8.90 2.18
N LEU A 161 0.10 8.67 3.44
CA LEU A 161 1.49 8.45 3.87
C LEU A 161 1.62 7.08 4.51
N GLU A 162 2.73 6.40 4.26
CA GLU A 162 3.06 5.15 4.94
C GLU A 162 4.57 5.00 5.13
N THR A 163 4.98 4.02 5.96
CA THR A 163 6.39 3.69 6.14
C THR A 163 6.81 2.39 5.46
N ASP A 164 5.87 1.47 5.26
CA ASP A 164 6.14 0.09 4.81
C ASP A 164 7.25 -0.60 5.64
N ALA A 165 7.27 -0.31 6.95
CA ALA A 165 8.27 -0.83 7.87
C ALA A 165 8.10 -2.36 8.01
N PRO A 166 9.19 -3.15 8.02
CA PRO A 166 10.58 -2.74 8.27
C PRO A 166 11.38 -2.27 7.04
N TRP A 167 10.74 -2.16 5.89
CA TRP A 167 11.35 -1.80 4.61
C TRP A 167 11.32 -0.29 4.37
N CYS A 168 11.71 0.11 3.16
CA CYS A 168 11.49 1.47 2.66
C CYS A 168 12.08 2.58 3.55
N GLU A 169 13.27 2.33 4.10
CA GLU A 169 14.04 3.32 4.86
C GLU A 169 14.24 4.60 4.03
N ILE A 170 13.99 5.74 4.66
CA ILE A 170 14.28 7.06 4.08
C ILE A 170 15.78 7.30 4.15
N LEU A 171 16.40 7.47 2.99
CA LEU A 171 17.83 7.76 2.88
C LEU A 171 18.09 9.23 3.22
N SER A 172 18.12 9.57 4.52
CA SER A 172 18.14 10.97 4.98
C SER A 172 19.37 11.77 4.56
N THR A 173 20.43 11.12 4.09
CA THR A 173 21.64 11.76 3.56
C THR A 173 21.61 11.94 2.03
N ASP A 174 20.54 11.52 1.37
CA ASP A 174 20.38 11.71 -0.06
C ASP A 174 20.16 13.22 -0.36
N PRO A 175 21.04 13.87 -1.15
CA PRO A 175 20.97 15.31 -1.41
C PRO A 175 19.64 15.78 -1.99
N LYS A 176 18.87 14.88 -2.63
CA LYS A 176 17.56 15.21 -3.21
C LYS A 176 16.50 15.54 -2.15
N ILE A 177 16.63 14.98 -0.94
CA ILE A 177 15.62 15.10 0.13
C ILE A 177 16.17 15.61 1.45
N GLU A 178 17.49 15.56 1.65
CA GLU A 178 18.16 16.05 2.86
C GLU A 178 17.74 17.48 3.26
N PRO A 179 17.59 18.45 2.33
CA PRO A 179 17.13 19.79 2.68
C PRO A 179 15.75 19.85 3.34
N TYR A 180 14.85 18.91 3.03
CA TYR A 180 13.49 18.86 3.58
C TYR A 180 13.43 18.26 4.98
N LEU A 181 14.51 17.60 5.41
CA LEU A 181 14.59 16.90 6.69
C LEU A 181 15.24 17.74 7.79
N ALA A 182 15.62 18.99 7.51
CA ALA A 182 16.29 19.86 8.48
C ALA A 182 15.48 20.10 9.77
N ALA A 183 14.15 20.10 9.67
CA ALA A 183 13.23 20.26 10.80
C ALA A 183 12.80 18.94 11.46
N ALA A 184 13.28 17.78 10.98
CA ALA A 184 12.85 16.48 11.49
C ALA A 184 13.30 16.27 12.93
N ARG A 185 12.38 15.80 13.79
CA ARG A 185 12.74 15.41 15.17
C ARG A 185 13.78 14.29 15.17
N SER A 186 14.66 14.29 16.16
CA SER A 186 15.65 13.21 16.33
C SER A 186 14.98 11.85 16.48
N LEU A 187 15.47 10.85 15.75
CA LEU A 187 15.06 9.46 15.94
C LEU A 187 15.78 8.85 17.15
N PRO A 188 15.22 7.80 17.78
CA PRO A 188 15.94 7.04 18.79
C PRO A 188 17.27 6.49 18.24
N PRO A 189 18.32 6.34 19.09
CA PRO A 189 19.59 5.76 18.66
C PRO A 189 19.39 4.40 18.01
N SER A 190 20.19 4.09 16.97
CA SER A 190 20.10 2.83 16.23
C SER A 190 21.25 1.88 16.58
N ARG A 191 20.93 0.62 16.90
CA ARG A 191 21.88 -0.43 17.30
C ARG A 191 22.03 -1.52 16.25
N LYS A 192 23.18 -2.21 16.25
CA LYS A 192 23.34 -3.42 15.43
C LYS A 192 22.30 -4.47 15.88
N PRO A 193 21.76 -5.30 14.98
CA PRO A 193 20.73 -6.29 15.34
C PRO A 193 21.12 -7.20 16.53
N ASN A 194 22.39 -7.61 16.62
CA ASN A 194 22.90 -8.44 17.71
C ASN A 194 23.17 -7.68 19.03
N LYS A 195 22.83 -6.39 19.10
CA LYS A 195 22.98 -5.53 20.28
C LYS A 195 21.68 -4.75 20.54
N PHE A 196 20.54 -5.42 20.37
CA PHE A 196 19.22 -4.83 20.61
C PHE A 196 19.11 -4.24 22.03
N ILE A 197 18.57 -3.03 22.11
CA ILE A 197 18.24 -2.34 23.36
C ILE A 197 16.79 -1.85 23.21
N LEU A 198 15.96 -2.09 24.23
CA LEU A 198 14.58 -1.60 24.25
C LEU A 198 14.55 -0.06 24.09
N GLU A 199 13.52 0.47 23.42
CA GLU A 199 13.36 1.91 23.12
C GLU A 199 14.39 2.49 22.14
N GLN A 200 15.23 1.65 21.53
CA GLN A 200 16.20 2.04 20.50
C GLN A 200 15.87 1.34 19.18
N MET A 201 16.20 2.00 18.08
CA MET A 201 16.01 1.45 16.74
C MET A 201 17.04 0.36 16.44
N VAL A 202 16.78 -0.42 15.39
CA VAL A 202 17.73 -1.39 14.83
C VAL A 202 18.26 -0.87 13.50
N LYS A 203 19.57 -0.98 13.26
CA LYS A 203 20.19 -0.59 12.00
C LYS A 203 19.54 -1.37 10.86
N THR A 204 19.26 -0.69 9.74
CA THR A 204 18.61 -1.23 8.54
C THR A 204 17.17 -1.73 8.75
N ARG A 205 16.52 -1.38 9.87
CA ARG A 205 15.11 -1.68 10.14
C ARG A 205 14.36 -0.36 10.23
N ASN A 206 13.56 -0.06 9.21
CA ASN A 206 12.65 1.07 9.28
C ASN A 206 11.55 0.82 10.33
N GLU A 207 10.94 1.87 10.85
CA GLU A 207 9.90 1.78 11.89
C GLU A 207 8.83 2.84 11.67
N SER A 208 7.62 2.61 12.20
CA SER A 208 6.49 3.54 12.03
C SER A 208 6.77 4.95 12.57
N CYS A 209 7.69 5.10 13.52
CA CYS A 209 8.12 6.40 14.05
C CYS A 209 8.80 7.30 13.00
N THR A 210 9.17 6.75 11.84
CA THR A 210 9.74 7.53 10.73
C THR A 210 8.70 8.21 9.84
N MET A 211 7.39 8.00 10.08
CA MET A 211 6.30 8.58 9.28
C MET A 211 6.40 10.11 9.11
N GLU A 212 6.82 10.83 10.15
CA GLU A 212 7.04 12.29 10.08
C GLU A 212 7.99 12.68 8.96
N ARG A 213 9.03 11.88 8.72
CA ARG A 213 10.03 12.15 7.68
C ARG A 213 9.43 11.96 6.29
N VAL A 214 8.53 11.00 6.12
CA VAL A 214 7.75 10.86 4.88
C VAL A 214 6.97 12.16 4.64
N GLY A 215 6.23 12.61 5.65
CA GLY A 215 5.46 13.85 5.58
C GLY A 215 6.30 15.08 5.28
N LEU A 216 7.48 15.22 5.91
CA LEU A 216 8.38 16.36 5.69
C LEU A 216 8.94 16.41 4.27
N VAL A 217 9.34 15.26 3.71
CA VAL A 217 9.79 15.17 2.32
C VAL A 217 8.67 15.55 1.37
N VAL A 218 7.46 15.03 1.59
CA VAL A 218 6.29 15.37 0.76
C VAL A 218 5.94 16.87 0.87
N ALA A 219 5.97 17.45 2.07
CA ALA A 219 5.73 18.86 2.29
C ALA A 219 6.73 19.74 1.52
N GLY A 220 8.02 19.40 1.62
CA GLY A 220 9.09 20.08 0.91
C GLY A 220 8.95 20.01 -0.61
N LEU A 221 8.67 18.81 -1.15
CA LEU A 221 8.47 18.62 -2.58
C LEU A 221 7.27 19.41 -3.12
N LYS A 222 6.16 19.48 -2.36
CA LYS A 222 4.93 20.15 -2.78
C LYS A 222 4.91 21.65 -2.49
N GLY A 223 5.92 22.19 -1.79
CA GLY A 223 5.92 23.57 -1.31
C GLY A 223 4.80 23.86 -0.31
N ALA A 224 4.42 22.86 0.48
CA ALA A 224 3.36 22.92 1.49
C ALA A 224 3.96 22.84 2.91
N THR A 225 3.15 23.17 3.91
CA THR A 225 3.53 22.95 5.32
C THR A 225 3.31 21.49 5.73
N ILE A 226 4.04 21.03 6.75
CA ILE A 226 3.83 19.68 7.30
C ILE A 226 2.41 19.49 7.84
N ASP A 227 1.81 20.53 8.43
CA ASP A 227 0.45 20.48 8.96
C ASP A 227 -0.58 20.24 7.84
N GLN A 228 -0.45 20.91 6.70
CA GLN A 228 -1.32 20.69 5.54
C GLN A 228 -1.20 19.26 5.00
N ILE A 229 0.02 18.71 4.93
CA ILE A 229 0.24 17.34 4.48
C ILE A 229 -0.33 16.33 5.48
N ALA A 230 -0.06 16.53 6.77
CA ALA A 230 -0.52 15.64 7.83
C ALA A 230 -2.06 15.63 7.91
N GLU A 231 -2.70 16.80 7.85
CA GLU A 231 -4.16 16.92 7.87
C GLU A 231 -4.80 16.25 6.64
N ALA A 232 -4.27 16.51 5.45
CA ALA A 232 -4.78 15.89 4.23
C ALA A 232 -4.64 14.36 4.25
N ALA A 233 -3.43 13.87 4.55
CA ALA A 233 -3.17 12.43 4.61
C ALA A 233 -4.04 11.75 5.68
N TRP A 234 -4.16 12.35 6.87
CA TRP A 234 -5.03 11.87 7.93
C TRP A 234 -6.49 11.77 7.46
N ASN A 235 -7.03 12.85 6.88
CA ASN A 235 -8.43 12.89 6.43
C ASN A 235 -8.70 11.88 5.32
N ASN A 236 -7.77 11.72 4.37
CA ASN A 236 -7.89 10.76 3.28
C ASN A 236 -7.85 9.31 3.80
N SER A 237 -6.89 8.99 4.68
CA SER A 237 -6.81 7.66 5.30
C SER A 237 -8.03 7.38 6.18
N TYR A 238 -8.48 8.35 6.98
CA TYR A 238 -9.67 8.23 7.82
C TYR A 238 -10.90 7.92 6.97
N ARG A 239 -11.16 8.72 5.92
CA ARG A 239 -12.24 8.48 4.95
C ARG A 239 -12.15 7.10 4.30
N MET A 240 -10.93 6.66 3.96
CA MET A 240 -10.71 5.41 3.23
C MET A 240 -10.95 4.16 4.09
N PHE A 241 -10.55 4.16 5.37
CA PHE A 241 -10.46 2.93 6.16
C PHE A 241 -11.27 2.94 7.47
N TRP A 242 -11.87 4.08 7.85
CA TRP A 242 -12.72 4.23 9.04
C TRP A 242 -14.07 4.88 8.70
#